data_AF-A0A929M4N2-F1
#
_entry.id   AF-A0A929M4N2-F1
#
_cell.length_a   1.000
_cell.length_b   1.000
_cell.length_c   1.000
_cell.angle_alpha   90.00
_cell.angle_beta   90.00
_cell.angle_gamma   90.00
#
_symmetry.space_group_name_H-M   'P 1'
#
loop_
_entity.id
_entity.type
_entity.pdbx_description
1 polymer ?
#
loop_
_entity_poly.entity_id
_entity_poly.type
_entity_poly.pdbx_seq_one_letter_code
_entity_poly.pdbx_strand_id
1 'polypeptide(L)'
;VKGLKDQHIHGWGYLLVTSKNVSTYLTSEFIRDDVSGIEKLKTEVKNITGKFVLFAEIRVTDRGYVSAFNSHPFTFSTKNGIDGFLFHNGFLDGDVVAKDIGINPELYKTKNSSTFIGLSISKNLEQGKSMLESLFLPDDSIRTTYNLMLFIHDNNGKFKAYIYPHIKKSALAFDYICDCNKLLRKDYDDLIYIGSSTISDYIHEEFSVLENNKLLEFDIDFVEEYYFSGE
;
A
#
# COMPACT_ATOMS: atom_id res chain seq x y z
N VAL A 1 -16.75 -15.84 21.21
CA VAL A 1 -15.85 -15.24 20.20
C VAL A 1 -16.11 -15.91 18.86
N LYS A 2 -17.06 -15.36 18.10
CA LYS A 2 -17.55 -15.85 16.81
C LYS A 2 -17.43 -14.62 15.90
N GLY A 3 -16.49 -14.61 14.95
CA GLY A 3 -16.31 -13.49 14.03
C GLY A 3 -14.91 -13.29 13.43
N LEU A 4 -13.84 -13.75 14.07
CA LEU A 4 -12.46 -13.48 13.61
C LEU A 4 -11.86 -14.53 12.65
N LYS A 5 -12.52 -15.67 12.43
CA LYS A 5 -12.02 -16.71 11.52
C LYS A 5 -12.35 -16.51 10.04
N ASP A 6 -13.21 -15.54 9.70
CA ASP A 6 -13.69 -15.34 8.32
C ASP A 6 -13.14 -14.06 7.64
N GLN A 7 -12.17 -13.37 8.27
CA GLN A 7 -11.96 -11.93 7.99
C GLN A 7 -10.82 -11.54 7.05
N HIS A 8 -9.99 -12.45 6.51
CA HIS A 8 -8.90 -12.06 5.59
C HIS A 8 -8.65 -13.08 4.46
N ILE A 9 -9.70 -13.68 3.93
CA ILE A 9 -9.61 -14.83 2.99
C ILE A 9 -9.53 -14.43 1.51
N HIS A 10 -9.50 -13.13 1.18
CA HIS A 10 -9.79 -12.65 -0.17
C HIS A 10 -8.55 -12.34 -1.01
N GLY A 11 -7.40 -12.91 -0.64
CA GLY A 11 -6.13 -12.71 -1.32
C GLY A 11 -5.06 -12.08 -0.43
N TRP A 12 -3.83 -12.13 -0.92
CA TRP A 12 -2.71 -11.38 -0.37
C TRP A 12 -1.72 -11.05 -1.49
N GLY A 13 -0.79 -10.17 -1.19
CA GLY A 13 0.30 -9.88 -2.11
C GLY A 13 1.40 -9.08 -1.47
N TYR A 14 2.49 -8.95 -2.21
CA TYR A 14 3.65 -8.16 -1.79
C TYR A 14 4.32 -7.46 -2.96
N LEU A 15 5.04 -6.40 -2.60
CA LEU A 15 6.04 -5.71 -3.38
C LEU A 15 7.37 -5.88 -2.66
N LEU A 16 8.37 -6.44 -3.35
CA LEU A 16 9.73 -6.53 -2.87
C LEU A 16 10.66 -5.79 -3.84
N VAL A 17 11.34 -4.76 -3.35
CA VAL A 17 12.25 -3.95 -4.15
C VAL A 17 13.66 -4.03 -3.59
N THR A 18 14.63 -4.18 -4.49
CA THR A 18 16.07 -4.21 -4.24
C THR A 18 16.77 -3.35 -5.30
N SER A 19 18.09 -3.17 -5.21
CA SER A 19 18.86 -2.49 -6.27
C SER A 19 18.79 -3.17 -7.63
N LYS A 20 18.44 -4.46 -7.68
CA LYS A 20 18.49 -5.27 -8.92
C LYS A 20 17.13 -5.61 -9.49
N ASN A 21 16.07 -5.49 -8.70
CA ASN A 21 14.77 -6.04 -9.06
C ASN A 21 13.61 -5.40 -8.30
N VAL A 22 12.47 -5.29 -8.99
CA VAL A 22 11.15 -5.00 -8.45
C VAL A 22 10.28 -6.25 -8.65
N SER A 23 10.08 -7.01 -7.58
CA SER A 23 9.24 -8.22 -7.56
C SER A 23 7.85 -7.89 -7.02
N THR A 24 6.80 -8.36 -7.70
CA THR A 24 5.44 -8.36 -7.18
C THR A 24 4.85 -9.76 -7.18
N TYR A 25 4.01 -10.04 -6.19
CA TYR A 25 3.20 -11.24 -6.13
C TYR A 25 1.79 -10.88 -5.70
N LEU A 26 0.80 -11.42 -6.40
CA LEU A 26 -0.61 -11.16 -6.16
C LEU A 26 -1.37 -12.47 -6.31
N THR A 27 -2.19 -12.80 -5.32
CA THR A 27 -3.08 -13.96 -5.38
C THR A 27 -4.43 -13.63 -4.78
N SER A 28 -5.45 -14.38 -5.18
CA SER A 28 -6.75 -14.43 -4.51
C SER A 28 -6.82 -15.51 -3.43
N GLU A 29 -5.80 -16.34 -3.30
CA GLU A 29 -5.72 -17.36 -2.25
C GLU A 29 -5.50 -16.72 -0.88
N PHE A 30 -6.04 -17.36 0.15
CA PHE A 30 -5.78 -16.93 1.52
C PHE A 30 -4.32 -17.24 1.88
N ILE A 31 -3.63 -16.29 2.52
CA ILE A 31 -2.21 -16.41 2.87
C ILE A 31 -1.85 -17.68 3.65
N ARG A 32 -2.78 -18.22 4.44
CA ARG A 32 -2.54 -19.45 5.22
C ARG A 32 -2.57 -20.72 4.39
N ASP A 33 -3.24 -20.68 3.24
CA ASP A 33 -3.40 -21.81 2.34
C ASP A 33 -2.36 -21.77 1.20
N ASP A 34 -1.85 -20.58 0.87
CA ASP A 34 -0.85 -20.35 -0.17
C ASP A 34 0.59 -20.61 0.33
N VAL A 35 0.90 -21.88 0.57
CA VAL A 35 2.24 -22.33 0.98
C VAL A 35 3.30 -21.95 -0.06
N SER A 36 2.95 -22.04 -1.35
CA SER A 36 3.86 -21.77 -2.47
C SER A 36 4.29 -20.29 -2.51
N GLY A 37 3.33 -19.36 -2.43
CA GLY A 37 3.62 -17.93 -2.41
C GLY A 37 4.43 -17.50 -1.18
N ILE A 38 4.17 -18.11 -0.02
CA ILE A 38 4.95 -17.87 1.20
C ILE A 38 6.39 -18.37 1.08
N GLU A 39 6.59 -19.59 0.56
CA GLU A 39 7.94 -20.12 0.34
C GLU A 39 8.70 -19.33 -0.74
N LYS A 40 8.00 -18.83 -1.76
CA LYS A 40 8.57 -17.89 -2.72
C LYS A 40 9.09 -16.63 -2.01
N LEU A 41 8.25 -15.95 -1.21
CA LEU A 41 8.64 -14.74 -0.50
C LEU A 41 9.83 -14.99 0.44
N LYS A 42 9.80 -16.08 1.21
CA LYS A 42 10.93 -16.46 2.09
C LYS A 42 12.22 -16.67 1.31
N THR A 43 12.14 -17.31 0.15
CA THR A 43 13.30 -17.57 -0.71
C THR A 43 13.85 -16.26 -1.26
N GLU A 44 12.99 -15.38 -1.76
CA GLU A 44 13.41 -14.06 -2.26
C GLU A 44 14.08 -13.24 -1.16
N VAL A 45 13.47 -13.15 0.04
CA VAL A 45 14.02 -12.40 1.17
C VAL A 45 15.37 -12.95 1.64
N LYS A 46 15.52 -14.28 1.73
CA LYS A 46 16.80 -14.91 2.14
C LYS A 46 17.96 -14.62 1.19
N ASN A 47 17.66 -14.34 -0.08
CA ASN A 47 18.67 -14.11 -1.11
C ASN A 47 19.01 -12.63 -1.29
N ILE A 48 18.37 -11.73 -0.52
CA ILE A 48 18.65 -10.30 -0.58
C ILE A 48 20.05 -10.04 -0.03
N THR A 49 20.80 -9.22 -0.76
CA THR A 49 22.03 -8.60 -0.29
C THR A 49 21.86 -7.09 -0.37
N GLY A 50 22.16 -6.37 0.71
CA GLY A 50 22.00 -4.91 0.78
C GLY A 50 20.59 -4.45 1.18
N LYS A 51 20.27 -3.20 0.84
CA LYS A 51 18.99 -2.54 1.20
C LYS A 51 17.83 -3.12 0.39
N PHE A 52 16.67 -3.21 1.01
CA PHE A 52 15.43 -3.61 0.35
C PHE A 52 14.22 -2.86 0.92
N VAL A 53 13.11 -2.91 0.18
CA VAL A 53 11.79 -2.48 0.64
C VAL A 53 10.83 -3.64 0.45
N LEU A 54 10.10 -4.00 1.50
CA LEU A 54 9.04 -5.01 1.44
C LEU A 54 7.73 -4.40 1.93
N PHE A 55 6.75 -4.29 1.04
CA PHE A 55 5.36 -4.02 1.40
C PHE A 55 4.54 -5.27 1.17
N ALA A 56 3.65 -5.59 2.12
CA ALA A 56 2.74 -6.72 2.00
C ALA A 56 1.38 -6.36 2.60
N GLU A 57 0.33 -6.96 2.04
CA GLU A 57 -1.04 -6.77 2.52
C GLU A 57 -1.84 -8.05 2.36
N ILE A 58 -2.71 -8.31 3.34
CA ILE A 58 -3.66 -9.40 3.32
C ILE A 58 -5.04 -8.77 3.16
N ARG A 59 -5.68 -9.07 2.04
CA ARG A 59 -6.88 -8.36 1.61
C ARG A 59 -8.13 -8.86 2.34
N VAL A 60 -8.99 -7.89 2.66
CA VAL A 60 -10.41 -8.09 2.97
C VAL A 60 -11.23 -7.27 2.01
N THR A 61 -12.25 -7.88 1.42
CA THR A 61 -13.23 -7.15 0.62
C THR A 61 -14.58 -7.32 1.32
N ASP A 62 -15.24 -6.21 1.62
CA ASP A 62 -16.63 -6.16 2.10
C ASP A 62 -17.62 -6.22 0.93
N ARG A 63 -17.19 -5.74 -0.25
CA ARG A 63 -17.89 -5.81 -1.54
C ARG A 63 -16.88 -5.97 -2.69
N GLY A 64 -17.34 -6.46 -3.84
CA GLY A 64 -16.55 -6.56 -5.07
C GLY A 64 -16.02 -7.96 -5.38
N TYR A 65 -15.26 -8.07 -6.46
CA TYR A 65 -14.77 -9.35 -6.98
C TYR A 65 -13.50 -9.80 -6.25
N VAL A 66 -13.49 -11.07 -5.82
CA VAL A 66 -12.32 -11.75 -5.28
C VAL A 66 -11.48 -12.27 -6.45
N SER A 67 -10.32 -11.67 -6.66
CA SER A 67 -9.39 -12.00 -7.74
C SER A 67 -8.02 -11.42 -7.43
N ALA A 68 -6.97 -12.04 -7.95
CA ALA A 68 -5.60 -11.51 -7.85
C ALA A 68 -5.48 -10.09 -8.46
N PHE A 69 -6.31 -9.78 -9.46
CA PHE A 69 -6.40 -8.47 -10.11
C PHE A 69 -6.88 -7.34 -9.18
N ASN A 70 -7.43 -7.71 -8.01
CA ASN A 70 -7.91 -6.80 -6.99
C ASN A 70 -7.15 -6.91 -5.66
N SER A 71 -6.15 -7.78 -5.58
CA SER A 71 -5.19 -7.82 -4.47
C SER A 71 -4.17 -6.71 -4.66
N HIS A 72 -3.57 -6.23 -3.57
CA HIS A 72 -2.45 -5.29 -3.67
C HIS A 72 -1.13 -6.02 -3.95
N PRO A 73 -0.09 -5.35 -4.49
CA PRO A 73 -0.03 -3.93 -4.84
C PRO A 73 -0.90 -3.53 -6.04
N PHE A 74 -1.49 -2.34 -6.00
CA PHE A 74 -2.03 -1.70 -7.20
C PHE A 74 -0.94 -0.86 -7.85
N THR A 75 -0.89 -0.87 -9.18
CA THR A 75 0.08 -0.11 -9.94
C THR A 75 -0.56 1.06 -10.68
N PHE A 76 0.19 2.15 -10.83
CA PHE A 76 -0.12 3.23 -11.74
C PHE A 76 1.17 3.76 -12.36
N SER A 77 1.00 4.44 -13.50
CA SER A 77 2.05 5.18 -14.18
C SER A 77 1.54 6.56 -14.54
N THR A 78 2.46 7.48 -14.77
CA THR A 78 2.16 8.86 -15.20
C THR A 78 2.85 9.17 -16.52
N LYS A 79 2.31 10.14 -17.28
CA LYS A 79 2.97 10.65 -18.49
C LYS A 79 4.31 11.35 -18.24
N ASN A 80 4.59 11.77 -17.01
CA ASN A 80 5.87 12.37 -16.63
C ASN A 80 6.89 11.34 -16.12
N GLY A 81 6.64 10.04 -16.30
CA GLY A 81 7.63 8.97 -16.07
C GLY A 81 7.77 8.56 -14.60
N ILE A 82 6.69 8.67 -13.82
CA ILE A 82 6.61 8.15 -12.46
C ILE A 82 5.79 6.86 -12.51
N ASP A 83 6.35 5.80 -11.95
CA ASP A 83 5.68 4.53 -11.73
C ASP A 83 5.49 4.33 -10.23
N GLY A 84 4.31 3.83 -9.84
CA GLY A 84 3.92 3.69 -8.44
C GLY A 84 3.26 2.37 -8.13
N PHE A 85 3.53 1.86 -6.94
CA PHE A 85 2.93 0.69 -6.32
C PHE A 85 2.30 1.10 -5.00
N LEU A 86 0.99 0.92 -4.87
CA LEU A 86 0.25 1.34 -3.68
C LEU A 86 -0.42 0.18 -2.98
N PHE A 87 -0.49 0.30 -1.66
CA PHE A 87 -1.23 -0.52 -0.72
C PHE A 87 -2.16 0.40 0.06
N HIS A 88 -3.41 -0.03 0.23
CA HIS A 88 -4.41 0.78 0.91
C HIS A 88 -5.25 -0.07 1.83
N ASN A 89 -5.31 0.34 3.10
CA ASN A 89 -6.20 -0.23 4.09
C ASN A 89 -7.18 0.84 4.57
N GLY A 90 -8.46 0.59 4.31
CA GLY A 90 -9.52 1.52 4.67
C GLY A 90 -10.77 1.38 3.83
N PHE A 91 -11.77 2.17 4.17
CA PHE A 91 -13.05 2.21 3.47
C PHE A 91 -13.24 3.57 2.82
N LEU A 92 -13.32 3.56 1.49
CA LEU A 92 -13.47 4.74 0.65
C LEU A 92 -14.76 4.66 -0.15
N ASP A 93 -15.35 5.82 -0.41
CA ASP A 93 -16.34 6.01 -1.46
C ASP A 93 -15.64 6.21 -2.80
N GLY A 94 -15.51 5.12 -3.55
CA GLY A 94 -14.87 5.12 -4.86
C GLY A 94 -15.56 6.02 -5.89
N ASP A 95 -16.87 6.24 -5.78
CA ASP A 95 -17.63 7.07 -6.73
C ASP A 95 -17.30 8.55 -6.53
N VAL A 96 -17.12 8.98 -5.27
CA VAL A 96 -16.66 10.34 -4.96
C VAL A 96 -15.25 10.59 -5.53
N VAL A 97 -14.33 9.64 -5.36
CA VAL A 97 -12.97 9.75 -5.94
C VAL A 97 -13.05 9.78 -7.47
N ALA A 98 -13.78 8.83 -8.06
CA ALA A 98 -13.94 8.72 -9.51
C ALA A 98 -14.49 10.02 -10.13
N LYS A 99 -15.50 10.62 -9.50
CA LYS A 99 -16.09 11.89 -9.92
C LYS A 99 -15.09 13.04 -9.86
N ASP A 100 -14.31 13.14 -8.78
CA ASP A 100 -13.26 14.16 -8.63
C ASP A 100 -12.20 14.06 -9.74
N ILE A 101 -11.85 12.84 -10.11
CA ILE A 101 -10.88 12.60 -11.18
C ILE A 101 -11.51 12.59 -12.59
N GLY A 102 -12.84 12.73 -12.70
CA GLY A 102 -13.55 12.87 -13.97
C GLY A 102 -13.69 11.56 -14.76
N ILE A 103 -13.66 10.42 -14.08
CA ILE A 103 -13.85 9.11 -14.71
C ILE A 103 -15.25 8.56 -14.41
N ASN A 104 -15.74 7.71 -15.30
CA ASN A 104 -16.99 6.99 -15.08
C ASN A 104 -16.72 5.72 -14.23
N PRO A 105 -17.20 5.63 -12.98
CA PRO A 105 -16.97 4.46 -12.12
C PRO A 105 -17.57 3.17 -12.69
N GLU A 106 -18.56 3.27 -13.59
CA GLU A 106 -19.18 2.12 -14.25
C GLU A 106 -18.20 1.32 -15.13
N LEU A 107 -17.11 1.95 -15.58
CA LEU A 107 -16.03 1.27 -16.32
C LEU A 107 -15.11 0.43 -15.41
N TYR A 108 -15.26 0.59 -14.10
CA TYR A 108 -14.39 0.01 -13.06
C TYR A 108 -15.18 -0.87 -12.08
N LYS A 109 -16.36 -1.37 -12.45
CA LYS A 109 -17.23 -2.20 -11.58
C LYS A 109 -16.55 -3.41 -10.96
N THR A 110 -15.54 -3.95 -11.64
CA THR A 110 -14.78 -5.12 -11.16
C THR A 110 -13.56 -4.72 -10.34
N LYS A 111 -13.23 -3.44 -10.24
CA LYS A 111 -12.07 -2.91 -9.52
C LYS A 111 -12.45 -2.42 -8.12
N ASN A 112 -11.48 -2.47 -7.20
CA ASN A 112 -11.64 -1.89 -5.87
C ASN A 112 -11.32 -0.38 -5.87
N SER A 113 -11.65 0.28 -4.76
CA SER A 113 -11.41 1.72 -4.56
C SER A 113 -9.92 2.10 -4.67
N SER A 114 -8.99 1.18 -4.39
CA SER A 114 -7.55 1.40 -4.54
C SER A 114 -7.13 1.76 -5.96
N THR A 115 -7.87 1.31 -6.97
CA THR A 115 -7.65 1.71 -8.36
C THR A 115 -7.85 3.22 -8.55
N PHE A 116 -8.88 3.79 -7.91
CA PHE A 116 -9.16 5.22 -8.01
C PHE A 116 -8.14 6.08 -7.27
N ILE A 117 -7.50 5.55 -6.23
CA ILE A 117 -6.38 6.20 -5.54
C ILE A 117 -5.21 6.40 -6.51
N GLY A 118 -4.78 5.34 -7.19
CA GLY A 118 -3.67 5.41 -8.15
C GLY A 118 -3.96 6.34 -9.34
N LEU A 119 -5.19 6.29 -9.86
CA LEU A 119 -5.62 7.20 -10.93
C LEU A 119 -5.66 8.67 -10.47
N SER A 120 -6.07 8.93 -9.23
CA SER A 120 -6.05 10.27 -8.64
C SER A 120 -4.63 10.80 -8.49
N ILE A 121 -3.72 10.00 -7.94
CA ILE A 121 -2.30 10.35 -7.82
C ILE A 121 -1.72 10.66 -9.20
N SER A 122 -1.93 9.77 -10.18
CA SER A 122 -1.42 9.94 -11.54
C SER A 122 -1.92 11.23 -12.19
N LYS A 123 -3.24 11.48 -12.15
CA LYS A 123 -3.85 12.71 -12.69
C LYS A 123 -3.27 13.96 -12.04
N ASN A 124 -3.14 13.97 -10.71
CA ASN A 124 -2.64 15.12 -9.95
C ASN A 124 -1.18 15.44 -10.32
N LEU A 125 -0.32 14.41 -10.41
CA LEU A 125 1.07 14.57 -10.83
C LEU A 125 1.19 15.05 -12.28
N GLU A 126 0.36 14.53 -13.19
CA GLU A 126 0.30 15.00 -14.58
C GLU A 126 -0.15 16.46 -14.71
N GLN A 127 -0.92 16.96 -13.74
CA GLN A 127 -1.33 18.36 -13.65
C GLN A 127 -0.27 19.25 -12.98
N GLY A 128 0.89 18.71 -12.61
CA GLY A 128 1.99 19.45 -12.00
C GLY A 128 1.84 19.69 -10.50
N LYS A 129 0.90 19.00 -9.83
CA LYS A 129 0.85 19.02 -8.36
C LYS A 129 2.06 18.29 -7.78
N SER A 130 2.44 18.67 -6.57
CA SER A 130 3.47 17.94 -5.82
C SER A 130 3.02 16.52 -5.46
N MET A 131 3.96 15.64 -5.13
CA MET A 131 3.64 14.31 -4.62
C MET A 131 2.76 14.41 -3.38
N LEU A 132 3.12 15.26 -2.41
CA LEU A 132 2.37 15.49 -1.18
C LEU A 132 0.89 15.82 -1.45
N GLU A 133 0.63 16.79 -2.34
CA GLU A 133 -0.73 17.16 -2.72
C GLU A 133 -1.48 16.02 -3.43
N SER A 134 -0.74 15.18 -4.16
CA SER A 134 -1.31 14.07 -4.94
C SER A 134 -1.73 12.89 -4.07
N LEU A 135 -1.17 12.74 -2.87
CA LEU A 135 -1.49 11.66 -1.93
C LEU A 135 -2.82 11.87 -1.19
N PHE A 136 -3.33 13.10 -1.17
CA PHE A 136 -4.54 13.39 -0.40
C PHE A 136 -5.80 13.25 -1.25
N LEU A 137 -6.82 12.61 -0.67
CA LEU A 137 -8.14 12.49 -1.25
C LEU A 137 -9.12 13.51 -0.63
N PRO A 138 -10.23 13.83 -1.31
CA PRO A 138 -11.31 14.60 -0.69
C PRO A 138 -11.82 13.91 0.59
N ASP A 139 -11.98 14.66 1.69
CA ASP A 139 -12.39 14.07 2.99
C ASP A 139 -13.72 13.31 2.90
N ASP A 140 -14.66 13.80 2.10
CA ASP A 140 -15.96 13.17 1.87
C ASP A 140 -15.86 11.79 1.20
N SER A 141 -14.74 11.51 0.51
CA SER A 141 -14.47 10.19 -0.05
C SER A 141 -14.00 9.18 1.00
N ILE A 142 -13.49 9.63 2.14
CA ILE A 142 -12.99 8.77 3.21
C ILE A 142 -14.15 8.43 4.14
N ARG A 143 -14.48 7.15 4.30
CA ARG A 143 -15.57 6.70 5.18
C ARG A 143 -15.07 6.39 6.58
N THR A 144 -13.93 5.72 6.69
CA THR A 144 -13.33 5.35 7.99
C THR A 144 -11.84 5.67 8.05
N THR A 145 -11.06 5.05 7.16
CA THR A 145 -9.60 5.05 7.18
C THR A 145 -9.08 5.20 5.74
N TYR A 146 -7.89 5.76 5.61
CA TYR A 146 -7.10 5.86 4.39
C TYR A 146 -5.62 5.62 4.71
N ASN A 147 -5.31 4.44 5.25
CA ASN A 147 -3.92 4.07 5.48
C ASN A 147 -3.30 3.72 4.13
N LEU A 148 -2.34 4.52 3.69
CA LEU A 148 -1.66 4.37 2.41
C LEU A 148 -0.21 3.98 2.64
N MET A 149 0.26 2.95 1.93
CA MET A 149 1.68 2.75 1.67
C MET A 149 1.89 2.89 0.17
N LEU A 150 2.82 3.75 -0.24
CA LEU A 150 3.12 4.00 -1.64
C LEU A 150 4.63 3.89 -1.84
N PHE A 151 5.03 3.12 -2.83
CA PHE A 151 6.39 3.11 -3.36
C PHE A 151 6.37 3.69 -4.76
N ILE A 152 7.29 4.59 -5.08
CA ILE A 152 7.44 5.16 -6.42
C ILE A 152 8.88 5.06 -6.89
N HIS A 153 9.04 5.03 -8.21
CA HIS A 153 10.29 5.40 -8.87
C HIS A 153 10.02 6.41 -9.97
N ASP A 154 10.91 7.39 -10.11
CA ASP A 154 10.84 8.37 -11.18
C ASP A 154 11.78 8.02 -12.35
N ASN A 155 11.69 8.78 -13.43
CA ASN A 155 12.55 8.65 -14.61
C ASN A 155 13.98 9.17 -14.40
N ASN A 156 14.33 9.62 -13.20
CA ASN A 156 15.68 10.04 -12.80
C ASN A 156 16.36 9.01 -11.88
N GLY A 157 15.79 7.80 -11.75
CA GLY A 157 16.34 6.75 -10.89
C GLY A 157 16.07 6.93 -9.40
N LYS A 158 15.21 7.89 -9.00
CA LYS A 158 14.92 8.14 -7.58
C LYS A 158 13.79 7.27 -7.09
N PHE A 159 14.06 6.54 -6.02
CA PHE A 159 13.08 5.73 -5.32
C PHE A 159 12.62 6.41 -4.03
N LYS A 160 11.30 6.43 -3.80
CA LYS A 160 10.72 6.95 -2.56
C LYS A 160 9.59 6.06 -2.06
N ALA A 161 9.48 5.98 -0.75
CA ALA A 161 8.34 5.37 -0.09
C ALA A 161 7.61 6.38 0.79
N TYR A 162 6.29 6.25 0.84
CA TYR A 162 5.39 7.07 1.62
C TYR A 162 4.50 6.18 2.46
N ILE A 163 4.32 6.54 3.73
CA ILE A 163 3.35 5.90 4.61
C ILE A 163 2.48 6.97 5.24
N TYR A 164 1.18 6.92 4.97
CA TYR A 164 0.20 7.87 5.47
C TYR A 164 -0.83 7.15 6.32
N PRO A 165 -0.69 7.15 7.66
CA PRO A 165 -1.76 6.73 8.55
C PRO A 165 -2.86 7.80 8.58
N HIS A 166 -4.09 7.40 8.27
CA HIS A 166 -5.23 8.32 8.31
C HIS A 166 -6.49 7.60 8.75
N ILE A 167 -7.01 7.98 9.90
CA ILE A 167 -8.33 7.65 10.42
C ILE A 167 -9.14 8.93 10.43
N LYS A 168 -10.30 8.91 9.77
CA LYS A 168 -11.19 10.06 9.66
C LYS A 168 -11.62 10.51 11.05
N LYS A 169 -11.72 11.83 11.25
CA LYS A 169 -12.06 12.43 12.55
C LYS A 169 -13.34 11.86 13.16
N SER A 170 -14.37 11.62 12.36
CA SER A 170 -15.63 11.02 12.81
C SER A 170 -15.48 9.55 13.24
N ALA A 171 -14.49 8.84 12.71
CA ALA A 171 -14.20 7.45 13.03
C ALA A 171 -13.34 7.30 14.31
N LEU A 172 -12.62 8.36 14.73
CA LEU A 172 -11.82 8.38 15.95
C LEU A 172 -12.65 8.19 17.23
N ALA A 173 -13.97 8.39 17.18
CA ALA A 173 -14.86 8.16 18.31
C ALA A 173 -15.14 6.67 18.58
N PHE A 174 -14.68 5.76 17.70
CA PHE A 174 -14.93 4.33 17.81
C PHE A 174 -13.62 3.58 18.07
N ASP A 175 -13.41 3.14 19.32
CA ASP A 175 -12.18 2.46 19.76
C ASP A 175 -11.84 1.26 18.88
N TYR A 176 -12.83 0.43 18.53
CA TYR A 176 -12.63 -0.71 17.63
C TYR A 176 -12.04 -0.31 16.26
N ILE A 177 -12.50 0.79 15.66
CA ILE A 177 -11.95 1.25 14.37
C ILE A 177 -10.50 1.68 14.59
N CYS A 178 -10.23 2.46 15.65
CA CYS A 178 -8.89 2.91 15.97
C CYS A 178 -7.93 1.74 16.21
N ASP A 179 -8.37 0.75 16.99
CA ASP A 179 -7.58 -0.41 17.34
C ASP A 179 -7.26 -1.28 16.14
N CYS A 180 -8.18 -1.46 15.20
CA CYS A 180 -7.94 -2.26 13.99
C CYS A 180 -7.15 -1.50 12.90
N ASN A 181 -7.12 -0.16 12.93
CA ASN A 181 -6.57 0.65 11.84
C ASN A 181 -5.32 1.47 12.23
N LYS A 182 -4.93 1.54 13.51
CA LYS A 182 -3.69 2.21 13.86
C LYS A 182 -2.48 1.46 13.28
N LEU A 183 -1.50 2.23 12.80
CA LEU A 183 -0.22 1.68 12.36
C LEU A 183 0.78 1.75 13.52
N LEU A 184 1.53 0.68 13.66
CA LEU A 184 2.60 0.52 14.63
C LEU A 184 3.94 0.65 13.94
N ARG A 185 4.93 1.21 14.63
CA ARG A 185 6.31 1.35 14.18
C ARG A 185 7.28 0.76 15.21
N LYS A 186 8.29 0.09 14.69
CA LYS A 186 9.48 -0.30 15.43
C LYS A 186 10.73 -0.15 14.58
N ASP A 187 11.74 0.46 15.18
CA ASP A 187 13.04 0.65 14.57
C ASP A 187 14.01 -0.35 15.20
N TYR A 188 14.60 -1.19 14.37
CA TYR A 188 15.73 -2.05 14.68
C TYR A 188 17.01 -1.44 14.08
N ASP A 189 18.17 -2.01 14.39
CA ASP A 189 19.46 -1.50 13.90
C ASP A 189 19.55 -1.50 12.36
N ASP A 190 18.93 -2.49 11.70
CA ASP A 190 19.01 -2.72 10.25
C ASP A 190 17.64 -2.76 9.54
N LEU A 191 16.54 -2.55 10.28
CA LEU A 191 15.17 -2.67 9.78
C LEU A 191 14.24 -1.62 10.39
N ILE A 192 13.44 -0.96 9.56
CA ILE A 192 12.28 -0.20 10.01
C ILE A 192 11.04 -1.03 9.71
N TYR A 193 10.31 -1.42 10.75
CA TYR A 193 9.02 -2.08 10.63
C TYR A 193 7.89 -1.06 10.82
N ILE A 194 6.95 -1.04 9.88
CA ILE A 194 5.68 -0.34 10.01
C ILE A 194 4.57 -1.26 9.53
N GLY A 195 3.52 -1.44 10.34
CA GLY A 195 2.42 -2.33 9.98
C GLY A 195 1.17 -2.15 10.83
N SER A 196 0.13 -2.91 10.49
CA SER A 196 -1.13 -2.91 11.25
C SER A 196 -0.91 -3.38 12.69
N SER A 197 -1.66 -2.79 13.62
CA SER A 197 -1.74 -3.17 15.03
C SER A 197 -2.00 -4.66 15.31
N THR A 198 -2.60 -5.36 14.35
CA THR A 198 -2.82 -6.82 14.43
C THR A 198 -1.53 -7.62 14.65
N ILE A 199 -0.36 -7.06 14.32
CA ILE A 199 0.93 -7.71 14.60
C ILE A 199 1.15 -7.95 16.10
N SER A 200 0.62 -7.10 16.98
CA SER A 200 0.79 -7.22 18.43
C SER A 200 0.09 -8.44 19.02
N ASP A 201 -0.85 -9.04 18.28
CA ASP A 201 -1.48 -10.31 18.66
C ASP A 201 -0.54 -11.51 18.43
N TYR A 202 0.48 -11.35 17.58
CA TYR A 202 1.41 -12.40 17.18
C TYR A 202 2.83 -12.21 17.72
N ILE A 203 3.24 -10.96 17.93
CA ILE A 203 4.57 -10.59 18.39
C ILE A 203 4.44 -9.76 19.67
N HIS A 204 4.94 -10.31 20.78
CA HIS A 204 4.91 -9.67 22.09
C HIS A 204 6.10 -8.73 22.28
N GLU A 205 6.14 -7.69 21.44
CA GLU A 205 7.14 -6.64 21.51
C GLU A 205 6.48 -5.28 21.77
N GLU A 206 7.25 -4.35 22.33
CA GLU A 206 6.83 -2.95 22.43
C GLU A 206 6.96 -2.25 21.08
N PHE A 207 5.86 -1.66 20.64
CA PHE A 207 5.77 -0.86 19.41
C PHE A 207 5.34 0.57 19.75
N SER A 208 5.79 1.53 18.96
CA SER A 208 5.26 2.89 18.98
C SER A 208 4.04 2.99 18.06
N VAL A 209 3.02 3.75 18.45
CA VAL A 209 1.88 4.04 17.58
C VAL A 209 2.25 5.22 16.68
N LEU A 210 2.06 5.08 15.38
CA LEU A 210 2.24 6.21 14.46
C LEU A 210 1.14 7.26 14.67
N GLU A 211 1.55 8.52 14.63
CA GLU A 211 0.65 9.66 14.74
C GLU A 211 -0.32 9.70 13.55
N ASN A 212 -1.62 9.73 13.83
CA ASN A 212 -2.64 9.85 12.80
C ASN A 212 -2.48 11.16 12.02
N ASN A 213 -2.67 11.12 10.69
CA ASN A 213 -2.51 12.25 9.77
C ASN A 213 -1.07 12.76 9.57
N LYS A 214 -0.06 11.97 9.95
CA LYS A 214 1.34 12.34 9.73
C LYS A 214 1.96 11.50 8.63
N LEU A 215 2.21 12.12 7.49
CA LEU A 215 2.94 11.49 6.39
C LEU A 215 4.38 11.19 6.82
N LEU A 216 4.81 9.95 6.58
CA LEU A 216 6.20 9.54 6.64
C LEU A 216 6.72 9.42 5.22
N GLU A 217 7.91 9.95 4.99
CA GLU A 217 8.62 9.91 3.70
C GLU A 217 9.97 9.24 3.90
N PHE A 218 10.32 8.36 2.96
CA PHE A 218 11.59 7.63 2.96
C PHE A 218 12.24 7.77 1.60
N ASP A 219 13.40 8.44 1.57
CA ASP A 219 14.29 8.42 0.42
C ASP A 219 15.05 7.10 0.38
N ILE A 220 14.98 6.39 -0.75
CA ILE A 220 15.56 5.07 -0.89
C ILE A 220 16.68 5.15 -1.92
N ASP A 221 17.90 5.09 -1.39
CA ASP A 221 19.11 5.03 -2.20
C ASP A 221 19.59 3.58 -2.30
N PHE A 222 19.19 2.93 -3.39
CA PHE A 222 19.72 1.65 -3.80
C PHE A 222 21.07 1.87 -4.48
N VAL A 223 22.15 1.42 -3.84
CA VAL A 223 23.48 1.53 -4.41
C VAL A 223 23.61 0.54 -5.56
N GLU A 224 23.41 1.00 -6.80
CA GLU A 224 24.02 0.55 -8.07
C GLU A 224 23.26 1.19 -9.25
N GLU A 225 23.88 2.14 -9.97
CA GLU A 225 23.38 2.57 -11.28
C GLU A 225 24.50 2.51 -12.33
N TYR A 226 24.26 1.70 -13.36
CA TYR A 226 25.01 1.71 -14.61
C TYR A 226 24.15 2.37 -15.69
N TYR A 227 24.57 3.53 -16.17
CA TYR A 227 23.96 4.15 -17.35
C TYR A 227 24.53 3.49 -18.61
N PHE A 228 23.71 2.72 -19.33
CA PHE A 228 24.08 2.21 -20.65
C PHE A 228 23.51 3.14 -21.71
N SER A 229 24.36 3.96 -22.32
CA SER A 229 23.93 4.96 -23.31
C SER A 229 23.57 4.36 -24.67
N GLY A 230 23.83 3.06 -24.90
CA GLY A 230 23.40 2.36 -26.11
C GLY A 230 23.91 2.93 -27.44
N GLU A 231 24.87 3.87 -27.41
CA GLU A 231 25.58 4.38 -28.59
C GLU A 231 26.69 3.42 -29.03
#